data_AF-A0A210QJ95-F1
#
_entry.id   AF-A0A210QJ95-F1
#
_cell.length_a   1.000
_cell.length_b   1.000
_cell.length_c   1.000
_cell.angle_alpha   90.00
_cell.angle_beta   90.00
_cell.angle_gamma   90.00
#
_symmetry.space_group_name_H-M   'P 1'
#
loop_
_entity.id
_entity.type
_entity.pdbx_description
1 polymer ?
#
loop_
_entity_poly.entity_id
_entity_poly.type
_entity_poly.pdbx_seq_one_letter_code
_entity_poly.pdbx_strand_id
1 'polypeptide(L)'
;MADRKSASTDAGQVKKTMKPATSGPTIVGLMASKRLTSKLTSKLGKDRRSSSIAASNVHIEKEPSYRMEPNLKFSSVKARQILEDILSSRLERYRYNSKFARNMAKVLSDEIKDQMKALHYDRYKYICVVYIGEAKDQAMALTSRCAWDNKYDNSATYTYQGSYQGKAWFCNASVFGVYRE
;
A
#
# COMPACT_ATOMS: atom_id res chain seq x y z
N MET A 1 -33.61 4.09 -76.89
CA MET A 1 -32.87 5.25 -77.44
C MET A 1 -32.05 5.79 -76.28
N ALA A 2 -30.71 5.68 -76.22
CA ALA A 2 -29.69 6.10 -77.22
C ALA A 2 -29.90 7.59 -77.58
N ASP A 3 -28.94 8.51 -77.45
CA ASP A 3 -27.48 8.42 -77.23
C ASP A 3 -26.98 9.79 -76.65
N ARG A 4 -25.72 10.12 -76.31
CA ARG A 4 -24.38 9.48 -76.41
C ARG A 4 -23.46 10.00 -75.29
N LYS A 5 -22.19 9.58 -75.26
CA LYS A 5 -21.07 10.17 -74.49
C LYS A 5 -19.83 10.29 -75.40
N SER A 6 -19.21 11.47 -75.51
CA SER A 6 -17.85 11.74 -76.04
C SER A 6 -17.63 13.26 -76.21
N ALA A 7 -16.44 13.87 -76.12
CA ALA A 7 -15.13 13.48 -75.56
C ALA A 7 -14.17 14.71 -75.59
N SER A 8 -12.94 14.55 -75.09
CA SER A 8 -11.74 15.43 -75.26
C SER A 8 -11.77 16.81 -74.56
N THR A 9 -10.68 17.34 -73.98
CA THR A 9 -9.28 16.89 -73.80
C THR A 9 -8.78 17.41 -72.40
N ASP A 10 -7.52 17.43 -71.93
CA ASP A 10 -6.17 17.20 -72.53
C ASP A 10 -5.14 16.63 -71.51
N ALA A 11 -3.86 16.62 -71.91
CA ALA A 11 -2.67 16.04 -71.27
C ALA A 11 -2.05 16.84 -70.10
N GLY A 12 -1.04 16.24 -69.44
CA GLY A 12 0.01 17.06 -68.80
C GLY A 12 0.88 16.50 -67.66
N GLN A 13 1.31 15.23 -67.63
CA GLN A 13 2.39 14.83 -66.69
C GLN A 13 3.77 15.29 -67.18
N VAL A 14 4.55 15.98 -66.34
CA VAL A 14 6.03 15.85 -66.33
C VAL A 14 6.57 15.87 -64.90
N LYS A 15 7.47 14.93 -64.60
CA LYS A 15 8.17 14.77 -63.31
C LYS A 15 9.37 15.71 -63.21
N LYS A 16 9.71 16.18 -61.99
CA LYS A 16 11.10 16.43 -61.61
C LYS A 16 11.44 15.75 -60.28
N THR A 17 12.65 15.23 -60.23
CA THR A 17 13.19 14.33 -59.21
C THR A 17 14.03 15.07 -58.17
N MET A 18 14.16 14.52 -56.96
CA MET A 18 15.45 14.33 -56.26
C MET A 18 15.28 13.35 -55.07
N LYS A 19 16.38 12.77 -54.59
CA LYS A 19 16.46 11.63 -53.65
C LYS A 19 17.14 12.01 -52.30
N PRO A 20 17.13 11.15 -51.26
CA PRO A 20 17.01 11.60 -49.86
C PRO A 20 18.25 11.40 -48.96
N ALA A 21 18.24 12.08 -47.81
CA ALA A 21 18.76 11.73 -46.47
C ALA A 21 18.24 12.82 -45.49
N THR A 22 18.05 12.65 -44.17
CA THR A 22 18.78 11.85 -43.17
C THR A 22 17.83 11.27 -42.10
N SER A 23 18.09 10.04 -41.64
CA SER A 23 17.35 9.40 -40.55
C SER A 23 17.99 9.69 -39.19
N GLY A 24 17.23 10.25 -38.23
CA GLY A 24 17.64 10.32 -36.83
C GLY A 24 17.71 8.94 -36.16
N PRO A 25 18.59 8.72 -35.17
CA PRO A 25 18.84 7.38 -34.62
C PRO A 25 17.73 6.88 -33.68
N THR A 26 17.21 5.69 -33.97
CA THR A 26 16.20 4.98 -33.16
C THR A 26 16.84 4.23 -31.98
N ILE A 27 16.05 4.03 -30.92
CA ILE A 27 16.37 3.57 -29.55
C ILE A 27 17.19 2.25 -29.35
N VAL A 28 17.63 1.56 -30.40
CA VAL A 28 18.35 0.26 -30.31
C VAL A 28 19.87 0.42 -30.08
N GLY A 29 20.43 1.62 -30.19
CA GLY A 29 21.88 1.85 -30.35
C GLY A 29 22.77 1.96 -29.10
N LEU A 30 22.29 1.76 -27.86
CA LEU A 30 23.08 2.05 -26.63
C LEU A 30 23.61 0.80 -25.89
N MET A 31 24.29 -0.11 -26.61
CA MET A 31 24.81 -1.38 -26.06
C MET A 31 26.27 -1.70 -26.49
N ALA A 32 27.17 -0.70 -26.53
CA ALA A 32 28.58 -0.94 -26.89
C ALA A 32 29.60 0.07 -26.31
N SER A 33 29.81 0.09 -24.99
CA SER A 33 31.02 0.69 -24.39
C SER A 33 31.31 0.16 -22.97
N LYS A 34 31.90 -1.04 -22.88
CA LYS A 34 32.39 -1.61 -21.61
C LYS A 34 33.86 -1.23 -21.40
N ARG A 35 34.16 -0.59 -20.25
CA ARG A 35 35.50 -0.39 -19.62
C ARG A 35 36.35 0.66 -20.38
N LEU A 36 36.94 1.70 -19.78
CA LEU A 36 37.76 1.73 -18.56
C LEU A 36 38.14 3.19 -18.19
N THR A 37 37.64 3.76 -17.09
CA THR A 37 38.33 4.83 -16.33
C THR A 37 37.93 4.75 -14.85
N SER A 38 38.93 4.67 -13.97
CA SER A 38 38.78 4.70 -12.52
C SER A 38 39.77 5.73 -11.96
N LYS A 39 39.36 6.44 -10.90
CA LYS A 39 40.02 7.58 -10.23
C LYS A 39 39.73 8.95 -10.88
N LEU A 40 39.73 9.98 -10.02
CA LEU A 40 39.05 11.29 -10.19
C LEU A 40 37.52 11.09 -10.13
N THR A 41 36.80 11.43 -9.05
CA THR A 41 36.91 12.64 -8.21
C THR A 41 36.86 12.33 -6.71
N SER A 42 37.79 12.92 -5.94
CA SER A 42 37.65 13.08 -4.49
C SER A 42 37.47 14.57 -4.17
N LYS A 43 36.64 14.87 -3.16
CA LYS A 43 36.32 16.22 -2.65
C LYS A 43 35.62 17.19 -3.62
N LEU A 44 34.29 17.06 -3.72
CA LEU A 44 33.41 18.23 -3.53
C LEU A 44 32.07 17.78 -2.95
N GLY A 45 31.94 17.84 -1.63
CA GLY A 45 30.66 17.66 -0.94
C GLY A 45 30.02 19.01 -0.65
N LYS A 46 28.73 19.16 -0.94
CA LYS A 46 27.85 20.02 -0.14
C LYS A 46 26.42 19.51 -0.15
N ASP A 47 25.89 19.28 1.03
CA ASP A 47 24.70 18.49 1.28
C ASP A 47 23.40 19.22 1.00
N ARG A 48 22.50 18.57 0.24
CA ARG A 48 21.04 18.78 0.31
C ARG A 48 20.29 17.45 0.15
N ARG A 49 20.60 16.46 0.98
CA ARG A 49 19.70 15.32 1.18
C ARG A 49 18.53 15.80 2.05
N SER A 50 17.35 15.89 1.45
CA SER A 50 16.10 16.00 2.21
C SER A 50 16.03 14.82 3.18
N SER A 51 15.96 15.11 4.48
CA SER A 51 15.90 14.11 5.53
C SER A 51 14.48 13.55 5.64
N SER A 52 14.08 12.76 4.64
CA SER A 52 13.00 11.79 4.84
C SER A 52 13.51 10.80 5.89
N ILE A 53 13.05 10.96 7.13
CA ILE A 53 13.25 9.98 8.20
C ILE A 53 12.44 8.74 7.82
N ALA A 54 13.02 7.91 6.94
CA ALA A 54 12.65 6.52 6.84
C ALA A 54 12.97 5.92 8.21
N ALA A 55 11.93 5.66 9.00
CA ALA A 55 12.06 4.97 10.28
C ALA A 55 12.71 3.61 9.98
N SER A 56 14.01 3.51 10.22
CA SER A 56 14.73 2.26 10.08
C SER A 56 14.11 1.25 11.03
N ASN A 57 13.90 0.02 10.56
CA ASN A 57 13.58 -1.09 11.43
C ASN A 57 14.81 -1.40 12.28
N VAL A 58 15.05 -0.59 13.31
CA VAL A 58 16.08 -0.84 14.32
C VAL A 58 15.61 -2.04 15.12
N HIS A 59 16.13 -3.22 14.76
CA HIS A 59 16.03 -4.39 15.62
C HIS A 59 16.91 -4.11 16.84
N ILE A 60 16.31 -3.54 17.89
CA ILE A 60 16.98 -3.35 19.17
C ILE A 60 17.15 -4.75 19.78
N GLU A 61 18.31 -5.35 19.57
CA GLU A 61 18.73 -6.53 20.31
C GLU A 61 18.90 -6.11 21.78
N LYS A 62 17.91 -6.48 22.60
CA LYS A 62 18.01 -6.35 24.04
C LYS A 62 18.86 -7.49 24.57
N GLU A 63 19.76 -7.15 25.50
CA GLU A 63 20.45 -8.15 26.30
C GLU A 63 19.44 -9.05 27.04
N PRO A 64 19.73 -10.36 27.19
CA PRO A 64 18.81 -11.30 27.82
C PRO A 64 18.64 -10.96 29.30
N SER A 65 17.53 -10.32 29.65
CA SER A 65 17.19 -10.01 31.04
C SER A 65 16.74 -11.21 31.87
N TYR A 66 16.56 -12.39 31.24
CA TYR A 66 16.02 -13.63 31.80
C TYR A 66 14.68 -13.50 32.56
N ARG A 67 13.97 -12.38 32.37
CA ARG A 67 12.63 -12.18 32.97
C ARG A 67 11.62 -13.04 32.21
N MET A 68 10.78 -13.77 32.93
CA MET A 68 9.69 -14.54 32.30
C MET A 68 8.42 -13.72 32.11
N GLU A 69 8.26 -12.60 32.82
CA GLU A 69 7.04 -11.76 32.79
C GLU A 69 7.24 -10.42 32.04
N PRO A 70 6.19 -9.87 31.39
CA PRO A 70 6.21 -8.53 30.83
C PRO A 70 6.13 -7.46 31.93
N ASN A 71 6.93 -6.39 31.80
CA ASN A 71 6.86 -5.24 32.71
C ASN A 71 5.49 -4.53 32.66
N LEU A 72 4.83 -4.55 31.50
CA LEU A 72 3.53 -3.94 31.27
C LEU A 72 2.69 -4.86 30.39
N LYS A 73 1.53 -5.30 30.88
CA LYS A 73 0.64 -6.22 30.15
C LYS A 73 -0.16 -5.50 29.05
N PHE A 74 -0.30 -6.14 27.90
CA PHE A 74 -1.15 -5.66 26.82
C PHE A 74 -2.60 -5.45 27.28
N SER A 75 -3.16 -4.26 27.03
CA SER A 75 -4.51 -3.90 27.46
C SER A 75 -5.49 -3.97 26.29
N SER A 76 -6.39 -4.96 26.31
CA SER A 76 -7.49 -5.08 25.35
C SER A 76 -8.42 -3.86 25.36
N VAL A 77 -8.60 -3.18 26.49
CA VAL A 77 -9.41 -1.96 26.60
C VAL A 77 -8.77 -0.81 25.80
N LYS A 78 -7.48 -0.52 26.01
CA LYS A 78 -6.76 0.51 25.23
C LYS A 78 -6.70 0.14 23.75
N ALA A 79 -6.49 -1.15 23.46
CA ALA A 79 -6.47 -1.63 22.09
C ALA A 79 -7.83 -1.42 21.39
N ARG A 80 -8.94 -1.70 22.08
CA ARG A 80 -10.31 -1.45 21.57
C ARG A 80 -10.57 0.04 21.32
N GLN A 81 -10.12 0.93 22.21
CA GLN A 81 -10.23 2.39 22.03
C GLN A 81 -9.50 2.85 20.76
N ILE A 82 -8.26 2.41 20.54
CA ILE A 82 -7.49 2.76 19.33
C ILE A 82 -8.17 2.21 18.06
N LEU A 83 -8.73 0.99 18.10
CA LEU A 83 -9.52 0.48 16.97
C LEU A 83 -10.75 1.36 16.69
N GLU A 84 -11.45 1.77 17.74
CA GLU A 84 -12.64 2.63 17.67
C GLU A 84 -12.31 4.02 17.10
N ASP A 85 -11.25 4.65 17.59
CA ASP A 85 -10.77 5.97 17.14
C ASP A 85 -10.32 5.94 15.66
N ILE A 86 -9.47 4.96 15.28
CA ILE A 86 -8.96 4.85 13.91
C ILE A 86 -10.09 4.53 12.94
N LEU A 87 -10.93 3.53 13.24
CA LEU A 87 -12.03 3.18 12.33
C LEU A 87 -13.01 4.35 12.20
N SER A 88 -13.42 4.98 13.30
CA SER A 88 -14.35 6.12 13.24
C SER A 88 -13.77 7.29 12.43
N SER A 89 -12.52 7.68 12.70
CA SER A 89 -11.84 8.78 12.00
C SER A 89 -11.64 8.51 10.50
N ARG A 90 -11.17 7.30 10.14
CA ARG A 90 -10.88 6.95 8.75
C ARG A 90 -12.13 6.65 7.94
N LEU A 91 -13.21 6.19 8.59
CA LEU A 91 -14.36 5.62 7.90
C LEU A 91 -15.64 6.47 7.93
N GLU A 92 -15.73 7.53 8.75
CA GLU A 92 -16.88 8.46 8.80
C GLU A 92 -17.38 8.86 7.40
N ARG A 93 -16.46 9.13 6.48
CA ARG A 93 -16.74 9.60 5.11
C ARG A 93 -16.35 8.58 4.04
N TYR A 94 -16.00 7.35 4.44
CA TYR A 94 -15.59 6.31 3.50
C TYR A 94 -16.78 5.78 2.71
N ARG A 95 -16.60 5.66 1.40
CA ARG A 95 -17.58 5.07 0.48
C ARG A 95 -17.05 3.73 0.02
N TYR A 96 -17.74 2.65 0.37
CA TYR A 96 -17.32 1.31 0.01
C TYR A 96 -17.21 1.13 -1.51
N ASN A 97 -16.08 0.58 -1.94
CA ASN A 97 -15.82 0.18 -3.32
C ASN A 97 -14.94 -1.08 -3.30
N SER A 98 -15.43 -2.17 -3.88
CA SER A 98 -14.76 -3.48 -3.87
C SER A 98 -13.33 -3.45 -4.43
N LYS A 99 -13.03 -2.56 -5.39
CA LYS A 99 -11.68 -2.40 -5.97
C LYS A 99 -10.70 -1.76 -4.99
N PHE A 100 -11.18 -0.86 -4.12
CA PHE A 100 -10.34 -0.12 -3.16
C PHE A 100 -10.37 -0.71 -1.75
N ALA A 101 -11.37 -1.53 -1.40
CA ALA A 101 -11.52 -2.15 -0.10
C ALA A 101 -10.26 -2.92 0.37
N ARG A 102 -9.60 -3.65 -0.53
CA ARG A 102 -8.33 -4.34 -0.24
C ARG A 102 -7.22 -3.37 0.23
N ASN A 103 -7.08 -2.24 -0.46
CA ASN A 103 -6.06 -1.25 -0.12
C ASN A 103 -6.42 -0.53 1.19
N MET A 104 -7.70 -0.22 1.41
CA MET A 104 -8.16 0.38 2.67
C MET A 104 -7.94 -0.56 3.86
N ALA A 105 -8.27 -1.85 3.73
CA ALA A 105 -8.01 -2.85 4.77
C ALA A 105 -6.51 -2.94 5.12
N LYS A 106 -5.64 -2.89 4.11
CA LYS A 106 -4.18 -2.83 4.33
C LYS A 106 -3.78 -1.57 5.09
N VAL A 107 -4.18 -0.38 4.62
CA VAL A 107 -3.85 0.91 5.27
C VAL A 107 -4.28 0.92 6.73
N LEU A 108 -5.51 0.50 7.02
CA LEU A 108 -6.00 0.38 8.40
C LEU A 108 -5.19 -0.63 9.22
N SER A 109 -4.85 -1.79 8.66
CA SER A 109 -4.06 -2.81 9.37
C SER A 109 -2.62 -2.35 9.68
N ASP A 110 -2.03 -1.52 8.81
CA ASP A 110 -0.72 -0.92 9.03
C ASP A 110 -0.81 0.20 10.08
N GLU A 111 -1.79 1.10 9.98
CA GLU A 111 -2.03 2.20 10.93
C GLU A 111 -2.35 1.72 12.35
N ILE A 112 -3.25 0.73 12.50
CA ILE A 112 -3.56 0.10 13.79
C ILE A 112 -2.29 -0.49 14.40
N LYS A 113 -1.53 -1.27 13.63
CA LYS A 113 -0.29 -1.92 14.08
C LYS A 113 0.74 -0.89 14.55
N ASP A 114 0.88 0.23 13.86
CA ASP A 114 1.87 1.24 14.23
C ASP A 114 1.44 2.05 15.46
N GLN A 115 0.13 2.31 15.64
CA GLN A 115 -0.41 2.85 16.89
C GLN A 115 -0.23 1.89 18.09
N MET A 116 -0.39 0.57 17.89
CA MET A 116 -0.09 -0.40 18.96
C MET A 116 1.38 -0.41 19.36
N LYS A 117 2.30 -0.27 18.41
CA LYS A 117 3.74 -0.14 18.71
C LYS A 117 4.07 1.15 19.48
N ALA A 118 3.35 2.25 19.21
CA ALA A 118 3.51 3.52 19.92
C ALA A 118 3.08 3.46 21.40
N LEU A 119 2.36 2.42 21.83
CA LEU A 119 2.08 2.17 23.25
C LEU A 119 3.29 1.62 24.03
N HIS A 120 4.37 1.24 23.33
CA HIS A 120 5.63 0.79 23.91
C HIS A 120 5.51 -0.37 24.93
N TYR A 121 4.53 -1.27 24.77
CA TYR A 121 4.54 -2.53 25.51
C TYR A 121 5.77 -3.34 25.11
N ASP A 122 6.64 -3.60 26.09
CA ASP A 122 7.86 -4.37 25.88
C ASP A 122 7.53 -5.84 25.61
N ARG A 123 8.31 -6.49 24.75
CA ARG A 123 8.19 -7.93 24.45
C ARG A 123 6.82 -8.37 23.93
N TYR A 124 6.10 -7.51 23.20
CA TYR A 124 4.88 -7.91 22.49
C TYR A 124 5.05 -7.90 20.96
N LYS A 125 4.45 -8.90 20.30
CA LYS A 125 4.18 -8.93 18.87
C LYS A 125 2.70 -8.61 18.64
N TYR A 126 2.39 -7.83 17.61
CA TYR A 126 1.02 -7.49 17.24
C TYR A 126 0.63 -8.14 15.92
N ILE A 127 -0.51 -8.80 15.92
CA ILE A 127 -1.17 -9.31 14.72
C ILE A 127 -2.43 -8.48 14.53
N CYS A 128 -2.53 -7.74 13.43
CA CYS A 128 -3.69 -6.90 13.11
C CYS A 128 -4.38 -7.48 11.88
N VAL A 129 -5.68 -7.76 12.00
CA VAL A 129 -6.51 -8.36 10.95
C VAL A 129 -7.70 -7.45 10.71
N VAL A 130 -7.91 -7.05 9.45
CA VAL A 130 -8.98 -6.12 9.06
C VAL A 130 -9.79 -6.71 7.90
N TYR A 131 -11.10 -6.75 8.07
CA TYR A 131 -12.07 -7.22 7.10
C TYR A 131 -13.00 -6.08 6.71
N ILE A 132 -13.07 -5.74 5.42
CA ILE A 132 -14.01 -4.74 4.88
C ILE A 132 -14.88 -5.42 3.84
N GLY A 133 -16.20 -5.31 3.97
CA GLY A 133 -17.16 -5.92 3.05
C GLY A 133 -18.46 -5.15 2.93
N GLU A 134 -19.18 -5.41 1.84
CA GLU A 134 -20.55 -4.94 1.63
C GLU A 134 -21.52 -5.76 2.49
N ALA A 135 -22.58 -5.14 3.00
CA ALA A 135 -23.67 -5.84 3.69
C ALA A 135 -24.88 -5.92 2.75
N LYS A 136 -25.07 -7.10 2.14
CA LYS A 136 -26.14 -7.41 1.18
C LYS A 136 -27.08 -8.47 1.76
N ASP A 137 -27.75 -8.12 2.85
CA ASP A 137 -28.73 -8.99 3.54
C ASP A 137 -28.21 -10.40 3.87
N GLN A 138 -26.90 -10.48 4.13
CA GLN A 138 -26.12 -11.70 4.31
C GLN A 138 -25.61 -11.79 5.75
N ALA A 139 -25.84 -12.94 6.40
CA ALA A 139 -25.28 -13.21 7.72
C ALA A 139 -23.80 -13.59 7.61
N MET A 140 -22.96 -12.97 8.42
CA MET A 140 -21.53 -13.28 8.50
C MET A 140 -21.07 -13.24 9.96
N ALA A 141 -20.47 -14.34 10.41
CA ALA A 141 -19.87 -14.45 11.74
C ALA A 141 -18.35 -14.51 11.61
N LEU A 142 -17.65 -13.69 12.41
CA LEU A 142 -16.19 -13.79 12.56
C LEU A 142 -15.89 -14.40 13.92
N THR A 143 -14.97 -15.37 13.93
CA THR A 143 -14.44 -15.99 15.16
C THR A 143 -12.96 -16.26 14.97
N SER A 144 -12.21 -16.18 16.07
CA SER A 144 -10.78 -16.48 16.13
C SER A 144 -10.53 -17.53 17.20
N ARG A 145 -9.73 -18.54 16.89
CA ARG A 145 -9.28 -19.57 17.84
C ARG A 145 -7.77 -19.47 18.00
N CYS A 146 -7.31 -19.28 19.22
CA CYS A 146 -5.90 -19.07 19.55
C CYS A 146 -5.47 -20.06 20.63
N ALA A 147 -4.26 -20.59 20.52
CA ALA A 147 -3.55 -21.27 21.60
C ALA A 147 -2.46 -20.31 22.10
N TRP A 148 -2.63 -19.79 23.31
CA TRP A 148 -1.91 -18.62 23.82
C TRP A 148 -1.94 -18.58 25.36
N ASP A 149 -1.10 -17.76 25.99
CA ASP A 149 -1.04 -17.63 27.45
C ASP A 149 -2.10 -16.66 27.97
N ASN A 150 -3.09 -17.18 28.70
CA ASN A 150 -4.20 -16.43 29.28
C ASN A 150 -3.78 -15.31 30.28
N LYS A 151 -2.52 -15.30 30.76
CA LYS A 151 -2.00 -14.31 31.72
C LYS A 151 -1.34 -13.11 31.03
N TYR A 152 -0.85 -13.27 29.80
CA TYR A 152 -0.06 -12.25 29.08
C TYR A 152 -0.60 -11.90 27.70
N ASP A 153 -1.23 -12.84 27.00
CA ASP A 153 -1.80 -12.66 25.68
C ASP A 153 -3.25 -12.15 25.77
N ASN A 154 -3.64 -11.28 24.83
CA ASN A 154 -5.03 -10.82 24.76
C ASN A 154 -5.37 -10.31 23.36
N SER A 155 -6.66 -10.06 23.11
CA SER A 155 -7.14 -9.47 21.87
C SER A 155 -8.17 -8.38 22.10
N ALA A 156 -8.34 -7.51 21.11
CA ALA A 156 -9.47 -6.61 21.01
C ALA A 156 -10.05 -6.66 19.60
N THR A 157 -11.36 -6.55 19.50
CA THR A 157 -12.10 -6.48 18.23
C THR A 157 -13.07 -5.32 18.29
N TYR A 158 -13.21 -4.60 17.17
CA TYR A 158 -14.19 -3.55 16.99
C TYR A 158 -14.79 -3.65 15.58
N THR A 159 -16.08 -3.37 15.46
CA THR A 159 -16.81 -3.40 14.18
C THR A 159 -17.43 -2.05 13.93
N TYR A 160 -16.98 -1.37 12.89
CA TYR A 160 -17.62 -0.19 12.34
C TYR A 160 -18.62 -0.59 11.26
N GLN A 161 -19.78 0.07 11.22
CA GLN A 161 -20.79 -0.11 10.19
C GLN A 161 -21.10 1.24 9.56
N GLY A 162 -21.17 1.28 8.23
CA GLY A 162 -21.51 2.49 7.49
C GLY A 162 -22.54 2.23 6.41
N SER A 163 -23.22 3.28 5.97
CA SER A 163 -24.13 3.21 4.83
C SER A 163 -23.96 4.43 3.94
N TYR A 164 -24.05 4.23 2.62
CA TYR A 164 -24.02 5.32 1.66
C TYR A 164 -24.91 4.99 0.47
N GLN A 165 -25.81 5.92 0.09
CA GLN A 165 -26.77 5.74 -1.01
C GLN A 165 -27.55 4.41 -0.92
N GLY A 166 -28.03 4.07 0.28
CA GLY A 166 -28.78 2.83 0.53
C GLY A 166 -27.94 1.54 0.54
N LYS A 167 -26.62 1.61 0.33
CA LYS A 167 -25.73 0.46 0.42
C LYS A 167 -25.04 0.42 1.77
N ALA A 168 -25.37 -0.60 2.57
CA ALA A 168 -24.70 -0.88 3.83
C ALA A 168 -23.37 -1.60 3.60
N TRP A 169 -22.40 -1.37 4.48
CA TRP A 169 -21.10 -2.02 4.46
C TRP A 169 -20.50 -2.02 5.88
N PHE A 170 -19.54 -2.89 6.14
CA PHE A 170 -18.91 -3.05 7.45
C PHE A 170 -17.38 -3.04 7.34
N CYS A 171 -16.72 -2.67 8.44
CA CYS A 171 -15.31 -2.91 8.69
C CYS A 171 -15.15 -3.55 10.07
N ASN A 172 -14.70 -4.80 10.13
CA ASN A 172 -14.28 -5.44 11.37
C ASN A 172 -12.76 -5.39 11.47
N ALA A 173 -12.23 -4.89 12.59
CA ALA A 173 -10.81 -4.89 12.88
C ALA A 173 -10.57 -5.64 14.19
N SER A 174 -9.57 -6.53 14.18
CA SER A 174 -9.13 -7.30 15.34
C SER A 174 -7.62 -7.17 15.51
N VAL A 175 -7.17 -7.02 16.76
CA VAL A 175 -5.76 -7.01 17.14
C VAL A 175 -5.51 -8.06 18.21
N PHE A 176 -4.44 -8.82 18.03
CA PHE A 176 -3.93 -9.80 18.98
C PHE A 176 -2.55 -9.31 19.46
N GLY A 177 -2.42 -9.07 20.76
CA GLY A 177 -1.16 -8.83 21.43
C GLY A 177 -0.65 -10.15 21.98
N VAL A 178 0.42 -10.67 21.39
CA VAL A 178 1.06 -11.94 21.78
C VAL A 178 2.42 -11.62 22.39
N TYR A 179 2.61 -12.04 23.63
CA TYR A 179 3.84 -11.93 24.38
C TYR A 179 4.94 -12.77 23.73
N ARG A 180 6.16 -12.22 23.74
CA ARG A 180 7.35 -12.81 23.16
C ARG A 180 8.40 -12.91 24.25
N GLU A 181 8.66 -14.13 24.69
CA GLU A 181 9.84 -14.43 25.50
C GLU A 181 11.14 -13.97 24.80
#